data_AF-K9D4P8-F1
#
_entry.id   AF-K9D4P8-F1
#
_cell.length_a   1.000
_cell.length_b   1.000
_cell.length_c   1.000
_cell.angle_alpha   90.00
_cell.angle_beta   90.00
_cell.angle_gamma   90.00
#
_symmetry.space_group_name_H-M   'P 1'
#
loop_
_entity.id
_entity.type
_entity.pdbx_description
1 polymer ?
#
loop_
_entity_poly.entity_id
_entity_poly.type
_entity_poly.pdbx_seq_one_letter_code
_entity_poly.pdbx_strand_id
1 'polypeptide(L)'
;MSNAVGAELVLGTGALDLWVADVQDIFPAIMDVARCFKTTVVTTNDAARLPGAEHYAYDHHHSNIEDTEKLARKIVTRAIESFANRRDVPVFIPPYEVTADVGFNAENIAEEFNGFDAFVDALKSGQIKGMVNIVGCNNPRVIYERAVVDIADELIKNNILLFTNGCASFPLLKLGYCSKDGASKAGKSLQEFLCGKLPPVWHVGECVDNTRVSTVLAGIAQAAGKDIKDMPYAFTSPEWSNEKGLDAALAFRMFGIDSYHCVEPPVQGSTNVENFLKHDTKDMLSSVITVNTDPKALAKQIIAGIEEKRRKLGWD
;
A
#
# COMPACT_ATOMS: atom_id res chain seq x y z
N MET A 1 -4.40 4.60 13.61
CA MET A 1 -5.39 3.69 12.97
C MET A 1 -4.64 2.65 12.15
N SER A 2 -5.25 1.48 11.90
CA SER A 2 -4.60 0.25 11.43
C SER A 2 -5.03 -0.11 10.00
N ASN A 3 -4.36 -1.09 9.39
CA ASN A 3 -4.84 -1.76 8.18
C ASN A 3 -6.04 -2.70 8.47
N ALA A 4 -6.59 -3.29 7.40
CA ALA A 4 -7.76 -4.17 7.45
C ALA A 4 -7.63 -5.36 8.41
N VAL A 5 -6.47 -6.01 8.47
CA VAL A 5 -6.27 -7.18 9.36
C VAL A 5 -6.16 -6.76 10.82
N GLY A 6 -5.66 -5.54 11.09
CA GLY A 6 -5.66 -4.98 12.45
C GLY A 6 -6.96 -4.27 12.86
N ALA A 7 -8.04 -4.33 12.06
CA ALA A 7 -9.31 -3.67 12.36
C ALA A 7 -9.90 -4.10 13.72
N GLU A 8 -9.82 -5.38 14.05
CA GLU A 8 -10.29 -5.92 15.33
C GLU A 8 -9.52 -5.37 16.52
N LEU A 9 -8.21 -5.10 16.37
CA LEU A 9 -7.39 -4.47 17.40
C LEU A 9 -7.83 -3.02 17.66
N VAL A 10 -8.23 -2.32 16.60
CA VAL A 10 -8.75 -0.95 16.71
C VAL A 10 -10.08 -0.95 17.46
N LEU A 11 -11.01 -1.85 17.13
CA LEU A 11 -12.26 -2.04 17.90
C LEU A 11 -11.97 -2.39 19.36
N GLY A 12 -10.97 -3.23 19.60
CA GLY A 12 -10.54 -3.68 20.93
C GLY A 12 -10.03 -2.58 21.86
N THR A 13 -9.75 -1.38 21.34
CA THR A 13 -9.41 -0.21 22.18
C THR A 13 -10.57 0.25 23.06
N GLY A 14 -11.81 -0.14 22.74
CA GLY A 14 -13.01 0.38 23.37
C GLY A 14 -13.32 1.84 23.01
N ALA A 15 -12.54 2.47 22.12
CA ALA A 15 -12.66 3.90 21.82
C ALA A 15 -13.53 4.23 20.59
N LEU A 16 -13.97 3.23 19.81
CA LEU A 16 -14.74 3.45 18.58
C LEU A 16 -16.25 3.47 18.82
N ASP A 17 -16.87 4.64 18.73
CA ASP A 17 -18.31 4.80 18.94
C ASP A 17 -19.13 4.20 17.81
N LEU A 18 -18.67 4.42 16.58
CA LEU A 18 -19.31 3.92 15.38
C LEU A 18 -18.27 3.63 14.30
N TRP A 19 -18.40 2.48 13.64
CA TRP A 19 -17.66 2.09 12.46
C TRP A 19 -18.57 2.25 11.23
N VAL A 20 -18.17 3.09 10.27
CA VAL A 20 -18.85 3.21 8.97
C VAL A 20 -18.13 2.32 7.98
N ALA A 21 -18.84 1.32 7.45
CA ALA A 21 -18.33 0.33 6.53
C ALA A 21 -19.03 0.49 5.16
N ASP A 22 -18.25 0.66 4.11
CA ASP A 22 -18.71 0.69 2.73
C ASP A 22 -18.50 -0.67 2.07
N VAL A 23 -17.40 -0.93 1.35
CA VAL A 23 -17.14 -2.16 0.60
C VAL A 23 -15.67 -2.56 0.68
N GLN A 24 -15.42 -3.88 0.53
CA GLN A 24 -14.08 -4.49 0.41
C GLN A 24 -13.20 -4.40 1.65
N ASP A 25 -12.43 -5.46 1.92
CA ASP A 25 -11.50 -5.56 3.06
C ASP A 25 -12.14 -5.28 4.45
N ILE A 26 -13.44 -5.50 4.55
CA ILE A 26 -14.21 -5.47 5.79
C ILE A 26 -14.51 -6.92 6.19
N PHE A 27 -13.71 -7.47 7.10
CA PHE A 27 -13.86 -8.86 7.55
C PHE A 27 -15.10 -9.01 8.44
N PRO A 28 -16.06 -9.91 8.16
CA PRO A 28 -17.29 -10.02 8.95
C PRO A 28 -17.09 -10.28 10.45
N ALA A 29 -15.95 -10.86 10.84
CA ALA A 29 -15.58 -11.09 12.24
C ALA A 29 -15.55 -9.82 13.10
N ILE A 30 -15.37 -8.64 12.49
CA ILE A 30 -15.47 -7.36 13.20
C ILE A 30 -16.81 -7.18 13.92
N MET A 31 -17.88 -7.81 13.43
CA MET A 31 -19.20 -7.73 14.06
C MET A 31 -19.22 -8.37 15.45
N ASP A 32 -18.43 -9.42 15.67
CA ASP A 32 -18.35 -10.09 16.96
C ASP A 32 -17.57 -9.22 17.96
N VAL A 33 -16.45 -8.65 17.52
CA VAL A 33 -15.63 -7.74 18.33
C VAL A 33 -16.40 -6.45 18.64
N ALA A 34 -17.06 -5.86 17.66
CA ALA A 34 -17.86 -4.65 17.84
C ALA A 34 -18.95 -4.82 18.92
N ARG A 35 -19.61 -5.98 18.98
CA ARG A 35 -20.60 -6.29 20.03
C ARG A 35 -19.98 -6.31 21.42
N CYS A 36 -18.78 -6.87 21.58
CA CYS A 36 -18.08 -6.90 22.87
C CYS A 36 -17.76 -5.49 23.41
N PHE A 37 -17.49 -4.52 22.53
CA PHE A 37 -17.14 -3.14 22.89
C PHE A 37 -18.27 -2.13 22.68
N LYS A 38 -19.49 -2.61 22.42
CA LYS A 38 -20.67 -1.78 22.10
C LYS A 38 -20.42 -0.78 20.95
N THR A 39 -19.49 -1.06 20.06
CA THR A 39 -19.28 -0.26 18.84
C THR A 39 -20.44 -0.53 17.89
N THR A 40 -21.08 0.53 17.41
CA THR A 40 -22.11 0.38 16.38
C THR A 40 -21.44 0.24 15.02
N VAL A 41 -21.87 -0.72 14.20
CA VAL A 41 -21.39 -0.84 12.83
C VAL A 41 -22.53 -0.42 11.90
N VAL A 42 -22.24 0.52 10.99
CA VAL A 42 -23.15 0.96 9.94
C VAL A 42 -22.59 0.56 8.60
N THR A 43 -23.37 -0.17 7.81
CA THR A 43 -23.08 -0.45 6.40
C THR A 43 -23.73 0.59 5.50
N THR A 44 -23.00 1.09 4.50
CA THR A 44 -23.44 2.18 3.61
C THR A 44 -23.54 1.78 2.14
N ASN A 45 -23.29 0.50 1.83
CA ASN A 45 -23.40 -0.06 0.49
C ASN A 45 -24.16 -1.40 0.54
N ASP A 46 -24.99 -1.67 -0.47
CA ASP A 46 -25.82 -2.87 -0.51
C ASP A 46 -25.05 -4.14 -0.85
N ALA A 47 -23.88 -4.02 -1.49
CA ALA A 47 -22.94 -5.12 -1.74
C ALA A 47 -22.19 -5.58 -0.48
N ALA A 48 -22.30 -4.85 0.63
CA ALA A 48 -21.58 -5.13 1.87
C ALA A 48 -22.53 -5.18 3.08
N ARG A 49 -23.43 -6.16 3.06
CA ARG A 49 -24.32 -6.43 4.20
C ARG A 49 -23.59 -7.27 5.23
N LEU A 50 -23.43 -6.70 6.43
CA LEU A 50 -22.94 -7.42 7.59
C LEU A 50 -24.12 -7.78 8.51
N PRO A 51 -24.35 -9.07 8.82
CA PRO A 51 -25.40 -9.47 9.76
C PRO A 51 -25.24 -8.75 11.12
N GLY A 52 -26.32 -8.10 11.56
CA GLY A 52 -26.35 -7.34 12.82
C GLY A 52 -25.86 -5.90 12.72
N ALA A 53 -25.32 -5.46 11.57
CA ALA A 53 -25.01 -4.05 11.35
C ALA A 53 -26.30 -3.25 11.07
N GLU A 54 -26.29 -1.99 11.48
CA GLU A 54 -27.26 -1.02 10.99
C GLU A 54 -26.95 -0.71 9.52
N HIS A 55 -27.95 -0.31 8.75
CA HIS A 55 -27.75 -0.03 7.33
C HIS A 55 -28.34 1.30 6.92
N TYR A 56 -27.47 2.26 6.62
CA TYR A 56 -27.79 3.62 6.20
C TYR A 56 -27.05 3.90 4.89
N ALA A 57 -27.70 3.61 3.76
CA ALA A 57 -27.07 3.65 2.45
C ALA A 57 -27.92 4.34 1.39
N TYR A 58 -27.28 4.59 0.26
CA TYR A 58 -27.99 4.72 -0.99
C TYR A 58 -28.70 3.41 -1.34
N ASP A 59 -29.82 3.51 -2.07
CA ASP A 59 -30.42 2.33 -2.69
C ASP A 59 -29.54 1.81 -3.84
N HIS A 60 -29.82 0.59 -4.30
CA HIS A 60 -29.05 -0.09 -5.34
C HIS A 60 -28.90 0.72 -6.64
N HIS A 61 -29.87 1.57 -6.95
CA HIS A 61 -29.90 2.38 -8.16
C HIS A 61 -29.41 3.82 -7.91
N HIS A 62 -28.95 4.12 -6.70
CA HIS A 62 -28.61 5.46 -6.22
C HIS A 62 -29.72 6.49 -6.49
N SER A 63 -30.99 6.07 -6.45
CA SER A 63 -32.12 6.96 -6.73
C SER A 63 -32.37 7.99 -5.63
N ASN A 64 -31.77 7.77 -4.46
CA ASN A 64 -31.78 8.65 -3.30
C ASN A 64 -30.42 9.35 -3.06
N ILE A 65 -29.63 9.63 -4.11
CA ILE A 65 -28.32 10.29 -3.95
C ILE A 65 -28.47 11.71 -3.35
N GLU A 66 -29.60 12.38 -3.58
CA GLU A 66 -29.94 13.66 -2.96
C GLU A 66 -30.09 13.59 -1.43
N ASP A 67 -30.34 12.38 -0.88
CA ASP A 67 -30.39 12.13 0.56
C ASP A 67 -28.98 12.03 1.20
N THR A 68 -27.88 12.27 0.47
CA THR A 68 -26.49 12.18 0.97
C THR A 68 -26.31 12.88 2.32
N GLU A 69 -26.70 14.16 2.43
CA GLU A 69 -26.51 14.92 3.67
C GLU A 69 -27.35 14.33 4.82
N LYS A 70 -28.58 13.94 4.53
CA LYS A 70 -29.50 13.33 5.50
C LYS A 70 -28.96 12.00 6.02
N LEU A 71 -28.42 11.15 5.14
CA LEU A 71 -27.77 9.88 5.52
C LEU A 71 -26.52 10.14 6.37
N ALA A 72 -25.64 11.07 5.97
CA ALA A 72 -24.45 11.42 6.73
C ALA A 72 -24.79 11.95 8.13
N ARG A 73 -25.77 12.86 8.25
CA ARG A 73 -26.25 13.38 9.54
C ARG A 73 -26.84 12.28 10.41
N LYS A 74 -27.57 11.33 9.82
CA LYS A 74 -28.10 10.17 10.55
C LYS A 74 -26.97 9.31 11.13
N ILE A 75 -25.93 9.02 10.34
CA ILE A 75 -24.77 8.25 10.79
C ILE A 75 -24.05 8.96 11.94
N VAL A 76 -23.76 10.25 11.81
CA VAL A 76 -23.07 11.03 12.86
C VAL A 76 -23.92 11.14 14.13
N THR A 77 -25.22 11.37 13.99
CA THR A 77 -26.15 11.39 15.14
C THR A 77 -26.14 10.05 15.87
N ARG A 78 -26.18 8.95 15.12
CA ARG A 78 -26.09 7.60 15.69
C ARG A 78 -24.77 7.37 16.42
N ALA A 79 -23.65 7.89 15.92
CA ALA A 79 -22.36 7.81 16.60
C ALA A 79 -22.37 8.54 17.96
N ILE A 80 -23.00 9.72 18.04
CA ILE A 80 -23.17 10.48 19.29
C ILE A 80 -24.00 9.68 20.31
N GLU A 81 -25.08 9.03 19.86
CA GLU A 81 -25.88 8.14 20.71
C GLU A 81 -25.05 6.94 21.20
N SER A 82 -24.25 6.33 20.32
CA SER A 82 -23.35 5.22 20.68
C SER A 82 -22.32 5.63 21.72
N PHE A 83 -21.71 6.81 21.58
CA PHE A 83 -20.78 7.37 22.56
C PHE A 83 -21.41 7.44 23.97
N ALA A 84 -22.68 7.88 24.07
CA ALA A 84 -23.38 7.90 25.35
C ALA A 84 -23.65 6.49 25.90
N ASN A 85 -24.03 5.54 25.04
CA ASN A 85 -24.40 4.17 25.40
C ASN A 85 -23.24 3.27 25.81
N ARG A 86 -21.99 3.67 25.51
CA ARG A 86 -20.79 2.88 25.78
C ARG A 86 -19.85 3.49 26.82
N ARG A 87 -20.34 4.45 27.62
CA ARG A 87 -19.55 5.07 28.71
C ARG A 87 -19.05 4.07 29.77
N ASP A 88 -19.68 2.91 29.86
CA ASP A 88 -19.28 1.82 30.75
C ASP A 88 -18.26 0.84 30.12
N VAL A 89 -17.90 1.02 28.85
CA VAL A 89 -16.88 0.22 28.17
C VAL A 89 -15.50 0.76 28.54
N PRO A 90 -14.59 -0.08 29.06
CA PRO A 90 -13.21 0.34 29.33
C PRO A 90 -12.49 0.79 28.05
N VAL A 91 -11.79 1.92 28.14
CA VAL A 91 -11.01 2.47 27.03
C VAL A 91 -9.52 2.28 27.29
N PHE A 92 -8.83 1.72 26.31
CA PHE A 92 -7.37 1.65 26.26
C PHE A 92 -6.88 2.01 24.86
N ILE A 93 -6.37 3.23 24.72
CA ILE A 93 -5.71 3.70 23.50
C ILE A 93 -4.19 3.61 23.74
N PRO A 94 -3.43 2.84 22.96
CA PRO A 94 -1.98 2.81 23.08
C PRO A 94 -1.37 4.21 22.94
N PRO A 95 -0.45 4.64 23.82
CA PRO A 95 0.10 5.99 23.84
C PRO A 95 1.22 6.15 22.81
N TYR A 96 0.95 5.78 21.56
CA TYR A 96 1.90 5.87 20.46
C TYR A 96 1.31 6.65 19.30
N GLU A 97 1.98 7.74 18.95
CA GLU A 97 1.64 8.60 17.83
C GLU A 97 2.89 8.88 17.00
N VAL A 98 2.70 9.13 15.72
CA VAL A 98 3.79 9.44 14.80
C VAL A 98 3.30 10.46 13.78
N THR A 99 4.19 11.36 13.36
CA THR A 99 3.95 12.28 12.26
C THR A 99 4.40 11.62 10.95
N ALA A 100 3.60 11.75 9.90
CA ALA A 100 3.95 11.27 8.57
C ALA A 100 3.51 12.28 7.51
N ASP A 101 4.32 12.39 6.46
CA ASP A 101 4.03 13.11 5.24
C ASP A 101 3.24 12.15 4.30
N VAL A 102 2.05 12.59 3.90
CA VAL A 102 1.12 11.80 3.07
C VAL A 102 0.57 12.63 1.92
N GLY A 103 0.06 11.95 0.89
CA GLY A 103 -0.63 12.60 -0.24
C GLY A 103 0.27 12.89 -1.44
N PHE A 104 1.36 12.15 -1.60
CA PHE A 104 2.23 12.23 -2.77
C PHE A 104 1.48 11.77 -4.03
N ASN A 105 1.53 12.55 -5.10
CA ASN A 105 0.90 12.23 -6.38
C ASN A 105 1.74 12.81 -7.54
N ALA A 106 1.40 12.45 -8.78
CA ALA A 106 2.20 12.86 -9.93
C ALA A 106 2.22 14.38 -10.10
N GLU A 107 1.12 15.05 -9.79
CA GLU A 107 0.95 16.48 -9.94
C GLU A 107 1.84 17.25 -8.95
N ASN A 108 1.78 16.93 -7.66
CA ASN A 108 2.58 17.64 -6.65
C ASN A 108 4.07 17.27 -6.70
N ILE A 109 4.41 16.03 -7.11
CA ILE A 109 5.81 15.65 -7.34
C ILE A 109 6.36 16.46 -8.52
N ALA A 110 5.64 16.53 -9.64
CA ALA A 110 6.09 17.30 -10.79
C ALA A 110 6.18 18.80 -10.48
N GLU A 111 5.28 19.34 -9.67
CA GLU A 111 5.34 20.74 -9.24
C GLU A 111 6.58 21.02 -8.37
N GLU A 112 6.82 20.21 -7.33
CA GLU A 112 7.94 20.39 -6.39
C GLU A 112 9.32 20.26 -7.10
N PHE A 113 9.42 19.38 -8.09
CA PHE A 113 10.68 19.10 -8.79
C PHE A 113 10.77 19.78 -10.18
N ASN A 114 9.81 20.65 -10.53
CA ASN A 114 9.73 21.32 -11.83
C ASN A 114 9.82 20.34 -13.02
N GLY A 115 9.00 19.29 -12.97
CA GLY A 115 8.98 18.16 -13.91
C GLY A 115 9.63 16.90 -13.32
N PHE A 116 10.09 16.00 -14.20
CA PHE A 116 10.68 14.72 -13.81
C PHE A 116 12.19 14.59 -14.09
N ASP A 117 12.81 15.62 -14.70
CA ASP A 117 14.22 15.57 -15.12
C ASP A 117 15.17 15.33 -13.93
N ALA A 118 14.88 15.92 -12.77
CA ALA A 118 15.66 15.70 -11.55
C ALA A 118 15.73 14.23 -11.13
N PHE A 119 14.64 13.47 -11.34
CA PHE A 119 14.62 12.03 -11.06
C PHE A 119 15.41 11.24 -12.11
N VAL A 120 15.37 11.66 -13.37
CA VAL A 120 16.16 11.05 -14.44
C VAL A 120 17.65 11.20 -14.14
N ASP A 121 18.09 12.39 -13.73
CA ASP A 121 19.49 12.67 -13.37
C ASP A 121 19.91 11.91 -12.12
N ALA A 122 19.05 11.86 -11.09
CA ALA A 122 19.31 11.08 -9.88
C ALA A 122 19.40 9.57 -10.15
N LEU A 123 18.57 9.04 -11.06
CA LEU A 123 18.63 7.64 -11.49
C LEU A 123 19.90 7.35 -12.30
N LYS A 124 20.24 8.20 -13.28
CA LYS A 124 21.43 8.05 -14.11
C LYS A 124 22.72 8.09 -13.31
N SER A 125 22.82 9.02 -12.35
CA SER A 125 24.00 9.21 -11.50
C SER A 125 24.13 8.16 -10.39
N GLY A 126 23.08 7.37 -10.14
CA GLY A 126 23.04 6.42 -9.03
C GLY A 126 22.76 7.04 -7.66
N GLN A 127 22.44 8.34 -7.62
CA GLN A 127 21.97 8.99 -6.39
C GLN A 127 20.70 8.30 -5.85
N ILE A 128 19.78 7.97 -6.77
CA ILE A 128 18.70 7.00 -6.57
C ILE A 128 19.04 5.78 -7.41
N LYS A 129 19.17 4.60 -6.79
CA LYS A 129 19.50 3.37 -7.54
C LYS A 129 18.32 2.86 -8.37
N GLY A 130 17.11 2.98 -7.83
CA GLY A 130 15.87 2.56 -8.47
C GLY A 130 14.65 3.03 -7.69
N MET A 131 13.47 2.67 -8.18
CA MET A 131 12.20 3.03 -7.55
C MET A 131 11.31 1.82 -7.38
N VAL A 132 10.68 1.67 -6.20
CA VAL A 132 9.85 0.51 -5.91
C VAL A 132 8.51 0.93 -5.32
N ASN A 133 7.44 0.34 -5.86
CA ASN A 133 6.11 0.46 -5.30
C ASN A 133 5.86 -0.69 -4.32
N ILE A 134 5.78 -0.41 -3.02
CA ILE A 134 5.49 -1.38 -1.96
C ILE A 134 4.04 -1.26 -1.49
N VAL A 135 3.28 -2.32 -1.75
CA VAL A 135 1.82 -2.30 -1.64
C VAL A 135 1.30 -3.58 -1.00
N GLY A 136 -0.02 -3.75 -1.03
CA GLY A 136 -0.68 -4.99 -0.69
C GLY A 136 -1.39 -4.93 0.65
N CYS A 137 -2.02 -6.06 0.95
CA CYS A 137 -2.73 -6.30 2.20
C CYS A 137 -1.78 -6.89 3.26
N ASN A 138 -2.33 -7.43 4.33
CA ASN A 138 -1.62 -8.29 5.25
C ASN A 138 -2.17 -9.71 5.17
N ASN A 139 -1.31 -10.69 5.41
CA ASN A 139 -1.66 -12.10 5.35
C ASN A 139 -1.29 -12.77 6.67
N PRO A 140 -2.25 -13.38 7.40
CA PRO A 140 -1.95 -14.01 8.69
C PRO A 140 -1.07 -15.27 8.58
N ARG A 141 -0.74 -15.72 7.36
CA ARG A 141 0.26 -16.79 7.13
C ARG A 141 1.70 -16.33 7.35
N VAL A 142 1.95 -15.02 7.37
CA VAL A 142 3.24 -14.43 7.68
C VAL A 142 3.13 -13.55 8.93
N ILE A 143 4.27 -13.21 9.53
CA ILE A 143 4.29 -12.33 10.71
C ILE A 143 3.74 -10.96 10.29
N TYR A 144 2.67 -10.54 10.96
CA TYR A 144 1.93 -9.31 10.68
C TYR A 144 2.87 -8.12 10.44
N GLU A 145 2.79 -7.56 9.23
CA GLU A 145 3.51 -6.38 8.73
C GLU A 145 5.04 -6.48 8.67
N ARG A 146 5.63 -7.60 9.11
CA ARG A 146 7.08 -7.72 9.25
C ARG A 146 7.78 -7.76 7.91
N ALA A 147 7.20 -8.44 6.92
CA ALA A 147 7.83 -8.57 5.60
C ALA A 147 7.87 -7.22 4.88
N VAL A 148 6.80 -6.44 4.98
CA VAL A 148 6.74 -5.07 4.44
C VAL A 148 7.87 -4.20 5.01
N VAL A 149 8.04 -4.22 6.33
CA VAL A 149 9.07 -3.41 7.01
C VAL A 149 10.48 -3.88 6.66
N ASP A 150 10.75 -5.18 6.75
CA ASP A 150 12.08 -5.73 6.47
C ASP A 150 12.52 -5.43 5.03
N ILE A 151 11.61 -5.53 4.06
CA ILE A 151 11.91 -5.19 2.67
C ILE A 151 12.14 -3.69 2.52
N ALA A 152 11.24 -2.84 3.03
CA ALA A 152 11.39 -1.39 2.89
C ALA A 152 12.71 -0.90 3.49
N ASP A 153 13.09 -1.42 4.66
CA ASP A 153 14.32 -1.08 5.36
C ASP A 153 15.58 -1.43 4.55
N GLU A 154 15.64 -2.62 3.96
CA GLU A 154 16.75 -3.03 3.09
C GLU A 154 16.82 -2.17 1.81
N LEU A 155 15.67 -1.87 1.18
CA LEU A 155 15.64 -1.10 -0.07
C LEU A 155 16.11 0.35 0.14
N ILE A 156 15.59 1.06 1.14
CA ILE A 156 15.98 2.47 1.36
C ILE A 156 17.46 2.59 1.75
N LYS A 157 18.01 1.63 2.52
CA LYS A 157 19.45 1.56 2.85
C LYS A 157 20.33 1.41 1.60
N ASN A 158 19.77 0.82 0.55
CA ASN A 158 20.40 0.67 -0.76
C ASN A 158 20.03 1.80 -1.74
N ASN A 159 19.63 2.97 -1.22
CA ASN A 159 19.32 4.18 -2.00
C ASN A 159 18.20 3.99 -3.03
N ILE A 160 17.21 3.15 -2.72
CA ILE A 160 16.03 2.95 -3.55
C ILE A 160 14.89 3.79 -2.98
N LEU A 161 14.29 4.63 -3.81
CA LEU A 161 13.13 5.44 -3.42
C LEU A 161 11.87 4.58 -3.43
N LEU A 162 11.05 4.67 -2.38
CA LEU A 162 9.85 3.86 -2.25
C LEU A 162 8.57 4.68 -2.36
N PHE A 163 7.57 4.10 -3.00
CA PHE A 163 6.18 4.54 -2.91
C PHE A 163 5.38 3.51 -2.12
N THR A 164 4.39 3.93 -1.35
CA THR A 164 3.51 3.00 -0.63
C THR A 164 2.05 3.43 -0.64
N ASN A 165 1.16 2.44 -0.75
CA ASN A 165 -0.29 2.60 -0.70
C ASN A 165 -0.98 1.41 0.00
N GLY A 166 -2.24 1.62 0.36
CA GLY A 166 -3.09 0.59 0.96
C GLY A 166 -2.57 0.10 2.31
N CYS A 167 -2.79 -1.18 2.63
CA CYS A 167 -2.47 -1.71 3.96
C CYS A 167 -0.96 -1.74 4.26
N ALA A 168 -0.12 -1.95 3.24
CA ALA A 168 1.34 -1.92 3.39
C ALA A 168 1.88 -0.56 3.85
N SER A 169 1.12 0.53 3.63
CA SER A 169 1.47 1.86 4.16
C SER A 169 1.50 1.91 5.67
N PHE A 170 0.58 1.23 6.36
CA PHE A 170 0.39 1.38 7.81
C PHE A 170 1.64 1.07 8.64
N PRO A 171 2.37 -0.03 8.42
CA PRO A 171 3.61 -0.25 9.14
C PRO A 171 4.71 0.75 8.81
N LEU A 172 4.75 1.26 7.57
CA LEU A 172 5.73 2.26 7.15
C LEU A 172 5.44 3.63 7.77
N LEU A 173 4.16 4.03 7.80
CA LEU A 173 3.66 5.20 8.49
C LEU A 173 3.99 5.11 9.99
N LYS A 174 3.55 4.04 10.66
CA LYS A 174 3.67 3.90 12.11
C LYS A 174 5.12 3.82 12.60
N LEU A 175 6.05 3.32 11.78
CA LEU A 175 7.47 3.22 12.13
C LEU A 175 8.31 4.42 11.63
N GLY A 176 7.64 5.47 11.13
CA GLY A 176 8.27 6.73 10.76
C GLY A 176 9.02 6.72 9.42
N TYR A 177 8.82 5.71 8.57
CA TYR A 177 9.44 5.67 7.23
C TYR A 177 8.84 6.71 6.27
N CYS A 178 7.59 7.09 6.50
CA CYS A 178 6.92 8.17 5.76
C CYS A 178 7.06 9.53 6.45
N SER A 179 8.10 9.73 7.27
CA SER A 179 8.39 11.02 7.92
C SER A 179 9.74 11.56 7.44
N LYS A 180 9.91 12.89 7.47
CA LYS A 180 11.20 13.54 7.13
C LYS A 180 12.35 13.01 8.00
N ASP A 181 12.12 12.79 9.28
CA ASP A 181 13.11 12.21 10.20
C ASP A 181 13.51 10.78 9.78
N GLY A 182 12.57 10.07 9.16
CA GLY A 182 12.78 8.76 8.54
C GLY A 182 13.87 8.76 7.47
N ALA A 183 14.19 9.90 6.85
CA ALA A 183 15.24 10.00 5.83
C ALA A 183 16.58 9.48 6.34
N SER A 184 16.88 9.67 7.63
CA SER A 184 18.09 9.16 8.28
C SER A 184 18.28 7.63 8.18
N LYS A 185 17.21 6.88 7.91
CA LYS A 185 17.24 5.42 7.71
C LYS A 185 17.71 5.01 6.31
N ALA A 186 17.62 5.91 5.34
CA ALA A 186 18.02 5.64 3.96
C ALA A 186 19.55 5.61 3.81
N GLY A 187 20.03 5.10 2.68
CA GLY A 187 21.43 5.24 2.31
C GLY A 187 21.80 6.70 2.03
N LYS A 188 23.10 7.00 2.06
CA LYS A 188 23.61 8.38 2.04
C LYS A 188 23.18 9.17 0.79
N SER A 189 23.21 8.56 -0.39
CA SER A 189 22.88 9.31 -1.62
C SER A 189 21.38 9.59 -1.74
N LEU A 190 20.53 8.68 -1.25
CA LEU A 190 19.10 8.94 -1.16
C LEU A 190 18.81 10.02 -0.11
N GLN A 191 19.50 10.03 1.03
CA GLN A 191 19.40 11.14 2.00
C GLN A 191 19.74 12.49 1.38
N GLU A 192 20.80 12.55 0.58
CA GLU A 192 21.21 13.76 -0.14
C GLU A 192 20.14 14.22 -1.13
N PHE A 193 19.52 13.30 -1.88
CA PHE A 193 18.39 13.63 -2.77
C PHE A 193 17.20 14.21 -2.01
N LEU A 194 16.85 13.61 -0.87
CA LEU A 194 15.70 14.03 -0.05
C LEU A 194 15.91 15.37 0.67
N CYS A 195 17.17 15.83 0.80
CA CYS A 195 17.57 17.10 1.41
C CYS A 195 17.01 17.33 2.83
N GLY A 196 16.66 16.27 3.57
CA GLY A 196 15.97 16.35 4.87
C GLY A 196 14.56 16.99 4.82
N LYS A 197 14.02 17.22 3.61
CA LYS A 197 12.71 17.83 3.40
C LYS A 197 11.62 16.82 3.08
N LEU A 198 12.02 15.63 2.63
CA LEU A 198 11.13 14.59 2.15
C LEU A 198 11.41 13.26 2.87
N PRO A 199 10.38 12.43 3.11
CA PRO A 199 10.57 11.09 3.64
C PRO A 199 11.21 10.15 2.60
N PRO A 200 11.84 9.04 3.01
CA PRO A 200 12.37 8.03 2.09
C PRO A 200 11.30 7.11 1.50
N VAL A 201 10.09 7.11 2.07
CA VAL A 201 8.92 6.37 1.57
C VAL A 201 7.77 7.34 1.36
N TRP A 202 7.24 7.39 0.15
CA TRP A 202 6.22 8.36 -0.26
C TRP A 202 4.83 7.71 -0.25
N HIS A 203 3.98 8.14 0.69
CA HIS A 203 2.62 7.64 0.80
C HIS A 203 1.70 8.26 -0.25
N VAL A 204 1.21 7.43 -1.18
CA VAL A 204 0.43 7.89 -2.35
C VAL A 204 -1.08 7.67 -2.24
N GLY A 205 -1.55 6.98 -1.18
CA GLY A 205 -2.98 6.81 -0.91
C GLY A 205 -3.41 5.35 -0.73
N GLU A 206 -4.57 5.02 -1.26
CA GLU A 206 -5.23 3.72 -1.12
C GLU A 206 -4.85 2.76 -2.24
N CYS A 207 -5.35 1.51 -2.21
CA CYS A 207 -5.02 0.49 -3.21
C CYS A 207 -5.27 0.92 -4.66
N VAL A 208 -6.27 1.76 -4.93
CA VAL A 208 -6.56 2.29 -6.28
C VAL A 208 -5.53 3.32 -6.76
N ASP A 209 -4.81 3.95 -5.83
CA ASP A 209 -3.79 4.95 -6.10
C ASP A 209 -2.45 4.34 -6.55
N ASN A 210 -2.39 3.01 -6.72
CA ASN A 210 -1.40 2.35 -7.56
C ASN A 210 -1.28 3.00 -8.94
N THR A 211 -2.39 3.52 -9.46
CA THR A 211 -2.45 4.30 -10.70
C THR A 211 -1.58 5.56 -10.63
N ARG A 212 -1.54 6.28 -9.49
CA ARG A 212 -0.70 7.47 -9.30
C ARG A 212 0.78 7.13 -9.43
N VAL A 213 1.21 6.02 -8.84
CA VAL A 213 2.59 5.54 -8.97
C VAL A 213 2.91 5.21 -10.41
N SER A 214 2.00 4.53 -11.12
CA SER A 214 2.20 4.24 -12.54
C SER A 214 2.36 5.51 -13.38
N THR A 215 1.62 6.58 -13.07
CA THR A 215 1.77 7.89 -13.72
C THR A 215 3.14 8.53 -13.44
N VAL A 216 3.62 8.49 -12.19
CA VAL A 216 4.97 8.99 -11.84
C VAL A 216 6.05 8.22 -12.58
N LEU A 217 6.01 6.88 -12.55
CA LEU A 217 6.99 6.02 -13.20
C LEU A 217 7.00 6.23 -14.72
N ALA A 218 5.82 6.39 -15.33
CA ALA A 218 5.67 6.70 -16.75
C ALA A 218 6.23 8.08 -17.12
N GLY A 219 5.95 9.12 -16.30
CA GLY A 219 6.48 10.47 -16.51
C GLY A 219 8.01 10.52 -16.45
N ILE A 220 8.62 9.82 -15.49
CA ILE A 220 10.08 9.71 -15.39
C ILE A 220 10.66 8.92 -16.56
N ALA A 221 10.03 7.82 -16.98
CA ALA A 221 10.47 7.04 -18.14
C ALA A 221 10.42 7.87 -19.44
N GLN A 222 9.35 8.63 -19.62
CA GLN A 222 9.18 9.54 -20.75
C GLN A 222 10.25 10.63 -20.77
N ALA A 223 10.52 11.27 -19.62
CA ALA A 223 11.59 12.27 -19.49
C ALA A 223 12.97 11.66 -19.77
N ALA A 224 13.19 10.39 -19.41
CA ALA A 224 14.42 9.66 -19.73
C ALA A 224 14.52 9.23 -21.20
N GLY A 225 13.43 9.31 -21.98
CA GLY A 225 13.35 8.78 -23.34
C GLY A 225 13.47 7.25 -23.37
N LYS A 226 12.92 6.55 -22.38
CA LYS A 226 12.99 5.09 -22.21
C LYS A 226 11.60 4.49 -22.04
N ASP A 227 11.46 3.22 -22.40
CA ASP A 227 10.26 2.46 -22.07
C ASP A 227 10.24 2.12 -20.58
N ILE A 228 9.04 2.08 -19.98
CA ILE A 228 8.85 1.74 -18.55
C ILE A 228 9.53 0.41 -18.20
N LYS A 229 9.40 -0.61 -19.07
CA LYS A 229 10.00 -1.94 -18.89
C LYS A 229 11.53 -1.92 -18.77
N ASP A 230 12.20 -0.89 -19.28
CA ASP A 230 13.66 -0.82 -19.28
C ASP A 230 14.19 -0.07 -18.05
N MET A 231 13.33 0.70 -17.38
CA MET A 231 13.68 1.49 -16.21
C MET A 231 13.97 0.62 -14.97
N PRO A 232 14.81 1.09 -14.04
CA PRO A 232 15.16 0.37 -12.80
C PRO A 232 14.02 0.43 -11.76
N TYR A 233 12.87 -0.12 -12.13
CA TYR A 233 11.65 -0.17 -11.32
C TYR A 233 11.35 -1.58 -10.84
N ALA A 234 10.70 -1.68 -9.69
CA ALA A 234 10.10 -2.94 -9.22
C ALA A 234 8.75 -2.69 -8.53
N PHE A 235 7.96 -3.75 -8.44
CA PHE A 235 6.72 -3.78 -7.67
C PHE A 235 6.84 -4.85 -6.59
N THR A 236 6.42 -4.57 -5.36
CA THR A 236 6.35 -5.61 -4.33
C THR A 236 5.06 -5.54 -3.55
N SER A 237 4.44 -6.71 -3.35
CA SER A 237 3.28 -6.89 -2.50
C SER A 237 3.57 -8.05 -1.55
N PRO A 238 4.36 -7.81 -0.49
CA PRO A 238 4.98 -8.89 0.29
C PRO A 238 3.95 -9.77 0.99
N GLU A 239 2.88 -9.17 1.49
CA GLU A 239 1.89 -9.81 2.36
C GLU A 239 0.49 -9.83 1.72
N TRP A 240 0.39 -9.88 0.38
CA TRP A 240 -0.91 -9.93 -0.31
C TRP A 240 -1.81 -11.05 0.22
N SER A 241 -3.12 -10.80 0.24
CA SER A 241 -4.11 -11.75 0.80
C SER A 241 -5.44 -11.78 0.07
N ASN A 242 -5.63 -10.94 -0.94
CA ASN A 242 -6.85 -10.84 -1.74
C ASN A 242 -6.54 -10.74 -3.23
N GLU A 243 -7.58 -10.91 -4.05
CA GLU A 243 -7.51 -10.90 -5.52
C GLU A 243 -7.04 -9.53 -6.06
N LYS A 244 -7.41 -8.44 -5.38
CA LYS A 244 -6.95 -7.08 -5.74
C LYS A 244 -5.41 -6.97 -5.73
N GLY A 245 -4.75 -7.62 -4.76
CA GLY A 245 -3.29 -7.66 -4.70
C GLY A 245 -2.67 -8.42 -5.88
N LEU A 246 -3.33 -9.49 -6.35
CA LEU A 246 -2.91 -10.26 -7.52
C LEU A 246 -3.05 -9.43 -8.80
N ASP A 247 -4.19 -8.76 -8.97
CA ASP A 247 -4.47 -7.93 -10.15
C ASP A 247 -3.55 -6.72 -10.23
N ALA A 248 -3.25 -6.07 -9.10
CA ALA A 248 -2.28 -4.98 -9.05
C ALA A 248 -0.88 -5.44 -9.49
N ALA A 249 -0.44 -6.61 -9.02
CA ALA A 249 0.84 -7.18 -9.43
C ALA A 249 0.86 -7.48 -10.95
N LEU A 250 -0.22 -8.06 -11.48
CA LEU A 250 -0.35 -8.33 -12.91
C LEU A 250 -0.34 -7.03 -13.74
N ALA A 251 -1.02 -5.99 -13.29
CA ALA A 251 -1.04 -4.69 -13.97
C ALA A 251 0.37 -4.10 -14.10
N PHE A 252 1.18 -4.10 -13.03
CA PHE A 252 2.56 -3.64 -13.10
C PHE A 252 3.44 -4.55 -13.97
N ARG A 253 3.19 -5.86 -13.94
CA ARG A 253 3.87 -6.81 -14.83
C ARG A 253 3.56 -6.55 -16.30
N MET A 254 2.35 -6.14 -16.65
CA MET A 254 2.01 -5.73 -18.02
C MET A 254 2.76 -4.47 -18.48
N PHE A 255 3.27 -3.64 -17.55
CA PHE A 255 4.20 -2.55 -17.86
C PHE A 255 5.67 -3.00 -17.97
N GLY A 256 5.94 -4.30 -17.84
CA GLY A 256 7.31 -4.85 -17.83
C GLY A 256 8.08 -4.64 -16.54
N ILE A 257 7.36 -4.40 -15.43
CA ILE A 257 7.93 -4.27 -14.10
C ILE A 257 7.82 -5.61 -13.37
N ASP A 258 8.94 -6.15 -12.90
CA ASP A 258 8.96 -7.40 -12.13
C ASP A 258 8.21 -7.24 -10.79
N SER A 259 7.46 -8.28 -10.38
CA SER A 259 6.71 -8.29 -9.14
C SER A 259 7.29 -9.27 -8.11
N TYR A 260 7.31 -8.87 -6.84
CA TYR A 260 8.00 -9.59 -5.76
C TYR A 260 7.08 -9.80 -4.55
N HIS A 261 7.01 -11.03 -4.02
CA HIS A 261 6.06 -11.42 -2.97
C HIS A 261 6.66 -12.38 -1.94
N CYS A 262 6.14 -12.37 -0.71
CA CYS A 262 6.51 -13.35 0.34
C CYS A 262 5.44 -14.42 0.57
N VAL A 263 4.34 -14.40 -0.20
CA VAL A 263 3.27 -15.38 -0.12
C VAL A 263 3.03 -15.96 -1.51
N GLU A 264 3.00 -17.28 -1.58
CA GLU A 264 2.70 -18.01 -2.81
C GLU A 264 1.24 -17.81 -3.26
N PRO A 265 0.97 -17.57 -4.57
CA PRO A 265 -0.38 -17.69 -5.11
C PRO A 265 -0.79 -19.17 -5.15
N PRO A 266 -2.08 -19.52 -5.03
CA PRO A 266 -2.54 -20.90 -4.93
C PRO A 266 -2.60 -21.61 -6.30
N VAL A 267 -1.45 -21.77 -6.97
CA VAL A 267 -1.35 -22.34 -8.34
C VAL A 267 -0.57 -23.65 -8.41
N GLN A 268 -0.02 -24.13 -7.29
CA GLN A 268 0.87 -25.30 -7.22
C GLN A 268 0.16 -26.62 -7.58
N GLY A 269 -1.17 -26.61 -7.71
CA GLY A 269 -1.94 -27.76 -8.20
C GLY A 269 -1.71 -28.07 -9.69
N SER A 270 -1.11 -27.15 -10.45
CA SER A 270 -0.77 -27.36 -11.86
C SER A 270 0.58 -26.73 -12.19
N THR A 271 1.57 -27.57 -12.51
CA THR A 271 2.90 -27.12 -12.95
C THR A 271 2.81 -26.19 -14.17
N ASN A 272 1.87 -26.43 -15.09
CA ASN A 272 1.68 -25.56 -16.25
C ASN A 272 1.19 -24.17 -15.85
N VAL A 273 0.26 -24.07 -14.89
CA VAL A 273 -0.24 -22.76 -14.42
C VAL A 273 0.84 -22.03 -13.62
N GLU A 274 1.57 -22.76 -12.76
CA GLU A 274 2.67 -22.19 -12.00
C GLU A 274 3.78 -21.64 -12.91
N ASN A 275 4.22 -22.42 -13.90
CA ASN A 275 5.23 -21.99 -14.87
C ASN A 275 4.73 -20.83 -15.71
N PHE A 276 3.48 -20.87 -16.18
CA PHE A 276 2.90 -19.78 -16.95
C PHE A 276 2.94 -18.46 -16.16
N LEU A 277 2.53 -18.50 -14.90
CA LEU A 277 2.49 -17.34 -14.04
C LEU A 277 3.91 -16.84 -13.71
N LYS A 278 4.83 -17.72 -13.31
CA LYS A 278 6.17 -17.38 -12.78
C LYS A 278 7.24 -17.15 -13.84
N HIS A 279 7.17 -17.82 -14.98
CA HIS A 279 8.29 -17.94 -15.91
C HIS A 279 7.91 -17.67 -17.37
N ASP A 280 6.91 -18.38 -17.91
CA ASP A 280 6.68 -18.43 -19.36
C ASP A 280 6.12 -17.11 -19.92
N THR A 281 5.61 -16.24 -19.04
CA THR A 281 5.13 -14.90 -19.39
C THR A 281 6.24 -13.87 -19.56
N LYS A 282 7.52 -14.23 -19.30
CA LYS A 282 8.65 -13.30 -19.36
C LYS A 282 8.82 -12.64 -20.73
N ASP A 283 8.80 -13.41 -21.82
CA ASP A 283 9.04 -12.85 -23.16
C ASP A 283 7.86 -11.98 -23.62
N MET A 284 6.65 -12.32 -23.19
CA MET A 284 5.43 -11.59 -23.50
C MET A 284 5.33 -10.27 -22.72
N LEU A 285 5.61 -10.31 -21.41
CA LEU A 285 5.40 -9.17 -20.52
C LEU A 285 6.67 -8.37 -20.24
N SER A 286 7.85 -8.87 -20.63
CA SER A 286 9.16 -8.36 -20.18
C SER A 286 9.35 -8.37 -18.65
N SER A 287 8.52 -9.13 -17.93
CA SER A 287 8.50 -9.21 -16.48
C SER A 287 8.15 -10.60 -15.95
N VAL A 288 8.62 -10.89 -14.74
CA VAL A 288 8.32 -12.12 -13.99
C VAL A 288 7.75 -11.79 -12.62
N ILE A 289 7.14 -12.80 -12.02
CA ILE A 289 6.81 -12.80 -10.60
C ILE A 289 7.84 -13.63 -9.85
N THR A 290 8.37 -13.08 -8.77
CA THR A 290 9.29 -13.74 -7.86
C THR A 290 8.61 -13.91 -6.51
N VAL A 291 8.59 -15.13 -6.00
CA VAL A 291 8.10 -15.43 -4.65
C VAL A 291 9.26 -15.94 -3.81
N ASN A 292 9.49 -15.30 -2.66
CA ASN A 292 10.45 -15.74 -1.66
C ASN A 292 9.93 -15.38 -0.27
N THR A 293 9.73 -16.40 0.57
CA THR A 293 9.14 -16.25 1.90
C THR A 293 10.09 -15.60 2.91
N ASP A 294 11.39 -15.52 2.61
CA ASP A 294 12.34 -14.72 3.37
C ASP A 294 12.35 -13.27 2.84
N PRO A 295 11.84 -12.29 3.61
CA PRO A 295 11.75 -10.90 3.15
C PRO A 295 13.12 -10.27 2.87
N LYS A 296 14.17 -10.66 3.61
CA LYS A 296 15.52 -10.13 3.37
C LYS A 296 16.14 -10.71 2.12
N ALA A 297 15.90 -12.00 1.85
CA ALA A 297 16.31 -12.61 0.60
C ALA A 297 15.54 -12.01 -0.58
N LEU A 298 14.23 -11.78 -0.44
CA LEU A 298 13.43 -11.11 -1.47
C LEU A 298 13.93 -9.68 -1.74
N ALA A 299 14.25 -8.90 -0.70
CA ALA A 299 14.82 -7.56 -0.86
C ALA A 299 16.13 -7.57 -1.66
N LYS A 300 17.02 -8.54 -1.40
CA LYS A 300 18.24 -8.74 -2.20
C LYS A 300 17.94 -9.06 -3.66
N GLN A 301 16.91 -9.87 -3.93
CA GLN A 301 16.48 -10.17 -5.30
C GLN A 301 15.93 -8.92 -6.00
N ILE A 302 15.16 -8.08 -5.30
CA ILE A 302 14.68 -6.79 -5.83
C ILE A 302 15.87 -5.88 -6.19
N ILE A 303 16.84 -5.72 -5.28
CA ILE A 303 18.03 -4.91 -5.50
C ILE A 303 18.82 -5.42 -6.72
N ALA A 304 19.05 -6.73 -6.81
CA ALA A 304 19.75 -7.33 -7.94
C ALA A 304 19.01 -7.11 -9.29
N GLY A 305 17.68 -7.20 -9.28
CA GLY A 305 16.86 -6.91 -10.47
C GLY A 305 16.97 -5.45 -10.91
N ILE A 306 16.97 -4.52 -9.95
CA ILE A 306 17.19 -3.09 -10.21
C ILE A 306 18.58 -2.84 -10.80
N GLU A 307 19.64 -3.41 -10.19
CA GLU A 307 21.02 -3.26 -10.67
C GLU A 307 21.22 -3.86 -12.08
N GLU A 308 20.52 -4.95 -12.40
CA GLU A 308 20.51 -5.50 -13.76
C GLU A 308 19.92 -4.52 -14.78
N LYS A 309 18.78 -3.88 -14.46
CA LYS A 309 18.14 -2.89 -15.33
C LYS A 309 19.05 -1.67 -15.53
N ARG A 310 19.69 -1.19 -14.46
CA ARG A 310 20.70 -0.11 -14.53
C ARG A 310 21.83 -0.47 -15.49
N ARG A 311 22.42 -1.67 -15.36
CA ARG A 311 23.51 -2.13 -16.23
C ARG A 311 23.10 -2.18 -17.70
N LYS A 312 21.89 -2.63 -18.01
CA LYS A 312 21.35 -2.64 -19.38
C LYS A 312 21.15 -1.24 -19.97
N LEU A 313 20.89 -0.25 -19.13
CA LEU A 313 20.79 1.16 -19.52
C LEU A 313 22.17 1.84 -19.64
N GLY A 314 23.24 1.20 -19.17
CA GLY A 314 24.56 1.81 -19.05
C GLY A 314 24.62 2.87 -17.95
N TRP A 315 23.80 2.71 -16.90
CA TRP A 315 23.81 3.56 -15.72
C TRP A 315 24.58 2.81 -14.62
N ASP A 316 25.68 3.38 -14.15
CA ASP A 316 26.50 2.80 -13.07
C ASP A 316 25.87 3.08 -11.70
#